data_AF-A0AAD7N9M2-F1
#
_entry.id   AF-A0AAD7N9M2-F1
#
_cell.length_a   1.000
_cell.length_b   1.000
_cell.length_c   1.000
_cell.angle_alpha   90.00
_cell.angle_beta   90.00
_cell.angle_gamma   90.00
#
_symmetry.space_group_name_H-M   'P 1'
#
loop_
_entity.id
_entity.type
_entity.pdbx_description
1 polymer ?
#
loop_
_entity_poly.entity_id
_entity_poly.type
_entity_poly.pdbx_seq_one_letter_code
_entity_poly.pdbx_strand_id
1 'polypeptide(L)'
;PSTVTLKSTDNIPIESLWSYWQTYAGRNTKEMLQRNANELFAPGNPNHVNLFQWLWSRIIQLHLDEFQDHWNTTPHRSQKFKLLPTAAPEMIFFYPERYDMLHCGTTVPAKLVEEL
;
A
#
# COMPACT_ATOMS: atom_id res chain seq x y z
N PRO A 1 -25.47 2.70 -7.93
CA PRO A 1 -24.53 2.25 -6.89
C PRO A 1 -24.89 2.85 -5.52
N SER A 2 -25.28 2.02 -4.55
CA SER A 2 -25.52 2.46 -3.17
C SER A 2 -24.17 2.76 -2.50
N THR A 3 -23.86 4.03 -2.28
CA THR A 3 -22.66 4.44 -1.55
C THR A 3 -22.90 4.33 -0.05
N VAL A 4 -22.11 3.52 0.64
CA VAL A 4 -22.10 3.46 2.11
C VAL A 4 -21.03 4.42 2.62
N THR A 5 -21.45 5.47 3.32
CA THR A 5 -20.53 6.42 3.94
C THR A 5 -19.97 5.80 5.23
N LEU A 6 -18.71 5.38 5.20
CA LEU A 6 -18.00 4.90 6.39
C LEU A 6 -17.75 6.07 7.35
N LYS A 7 -17.79 5.82 8.66
CA LYS A 7 -17.38 6.82 9.65
C LYS A 7 -15.88 7.00 9.57
N SER A 8 -15.39 8.24 9.71
CA SER A 8 -13.96 8.56 9.67
C SER A 8 -13.12 7.72 10.65
N THR A 9 -13.70 7.32 11.79
CA THR A 9 -13.04 6.48 12.79
C THR A 9 -12.72 5.07 12.29
N ASP A 10 -13.53 4.53 11.36
CA ASP A 10 -13.34 3.19 10.83
C ASP A 10 -12.22 3.14 9.77
N ASN A 11 -11.84 4.29 9.23
CA ASN A 11 -10.82 4.43 8.18
C ASN A 11 -9.41 4.72 8.72
N ILE A 12 -9.27 4.90 10.04
CA ILE A 12 -8.00 5.23 10.71
C ILE A 12 -6.83 4.32 10.29
N PRO A 13 -6.99 2.97 10.19
CA PRO A 13 -5.87 2.11 9.81
C PRO A 13 -5.38 2.37 8.37
N ILE A 14 -6.31 2.57 7.43
CA ILE A 14 -6.02 2.83 6.03
C ILE A 14 -5.39 4.22 5.88
N GLU A 15 -5.94 5.24 6.56
CA GLU A 15 -5.38 6.59 6.59
C GLU A 15 -3.96 6.62 7.16
N SER A 16 -3.72 5.84 8.22
CA SER A 16 -2.40 5.69 8.82
C SER A 16 -1.40 5.08 7.83
N LEU A 17 -1.82 4.02 7.11
CA LEU A 17 -0.99 3.39 6.08
C LEU A 17 -0.64 4.37 4.95
N TRP A 18 -1.61 5.14 4.47
CA TRP A 18 -1.35 6.18 3.46
C TRP A 18 -0.38 7.25 3.96
N SER A 19 -0.47 7.63 5.23
CA SER A 19 0.49 8.55 5.85
C SER A 19 1.91 7.97 5.89
N TYR A 20 2.06 6.69 6.23
CA TYR A 20 3.35 5.99 6.17
C TYR A 20 3.91 5.93 4.75
N TRP A 21 3.08 5.57 3.76
CA TRP A 21 3.49 5.57 2.35
C TRP A 21 3.91 6.96 1.86
N GLN A 22 3.16 8.01 2.22
CA GLN A 22 3.51 9.39 1.88
C GLN A 22 4.85 9.82 2.48
N THR A 23 5.15 9.36 3.69
CA THR A 23 6.42 9.62 4.38
C THR A 23 7.58 8.82 3.75
N TYR A 24 7.31 7.59 3.31
CA TYR A 24 8.30 6.71 2.69
C TYR A 24 8.66 7.13 1.26
N ALA A 25 7.66 7.31 0.39
CA ALA A 25 7.88 7.56 -1.04
C ALA A 25 7.01 8.70 -1.60
N GLY A 26 5.79 8.91 -1.09
CA GLY A 26 4.81 9.76 -1.78
C GLY A 26 5.19 11.24 -1.94
N ARG A 27 5.95 11.83 -1.02
CA ARG A 27 6.49 13.20 -1.19
C ARG A 27 7.49 13.28 -2.34
N ASN A 28 8.39 12.31 -2.43
CA ASN A 28 9.41 12.23 -3.47
C ASN A 28 8.78 11.98 -4.84
N THR A 29 7.77 11.11 -4.93
CA THR A 29 7.11 10.80 -6.21
C THR A 29 6.34 12.01 -6.76
N LYS A 30 5.65 12.76 -5.89
CA LYS A 30 4.97 14.00 -6.30
C LYS A 30 5.96 15.05 -6.78
N GLU A 31 7.03 15.28 -6.03
CA GLU A 31 8.07 16.23 -6.42
C GLU A 31 8.73 15.82 -7.75
N MET A 32 9.04 14.53 -7.92
CA MET A 32 9.62 13.99 -9.16
C MET A 32 8.73 14.26 -10.37
N LEU A 33 7.41 14.04 -10.25
CA LEU A 33 6.49 14.36 -11.35
C LEU A 33 6.43 15.85 -11.67
N GLN A 34 6.43 16.69 -10.63
CA GLN A 34 6.19 18.12 -10.77
C GLN A 34 7.45 18.87 -11.24
N ARG A 35 8.64 18.33 -10.96
CA ARG A 35 9.93 18.99 -11.19
C ARG A 35 10.15 19.48 -12.62
N ASN A 36 9.62 18.78 -13.63
CA ASN A 36 9.76 19.12 -15.05
C ASN A 36 8.41 19.18 -15.80
N ALA A 37 7.29 19.23 -15.08
CA ALA A 37 5.96 19.18 -15.71
C ALA A 37 5.76 20.35 -16.70
N ASN A 38 6.25 21.54 -16.38
CA ASN A 38 6.07 22.73 -17.22
C ASN A 38 6.88 22.70 -18.53
N GLU A 39 7.94 21.88 -18.61
CA GLU A 39 8.83 21.80 -19.78
C GLU A 39 8.53 20.57 -20.66
N LEU A 40 8.07 19.48 -20.07
CA LEU A 40 7.87 18.19 -20.76
C LEU A 40 6.39 17.88 -21.06
N PHE A 41 5.44 18.54 -20.40
CA PHE A 41 4.02 18.23 -20.50
C PHE A 41 3.22 19.39 -21.10
N ALA A 42 2.62 19.15 -22.27
CA ALA A 42 1.70 20.07 -22.92
C ALA A 42 0.26 19.64 -22.61
N PRO A 43 -0.48 20.34 -21.72
CA PRO A 43 -1.82 19.93 -21.30
C PRO A 43 -2.85 19.96 -22.44
N GLY A 44 -2.60 20.74 -23.49
CA GLY A 44 -3.43 20.78 -24.70
C GLY A 44 -3.16 19.65 -25.69
N ASN A 45 -2.14 18.80 -25.46
CA ASN A 45 -1.81 17.69 -26.34
C ASN A 45 -2.38 16.37 -25.78
N PRO A 46 -3.39 15.75 -26.42
CA PRO A 46 -3.99 14.51 -25.96
C PRO A 46 -3.00 13.36 -25.79
N ASN A 47 -1.94 13.31 -26.62
CA ASN A 47 -0.94 12.26 -26.51
C ASN A 47 -0.12 12.40 -25.23
N HIS A 48 0.20 13.63 -24.81
CA HIS A 48 0.92 13.86 -23.55
C HIS A 48 0.04 13.47 -22.37
N VAL A 49 -1.24 13.87 -22.38
CA VAL A 49 -2.22 13.53 -21.34
C VAL A 49 -2.39 12.02 -21.19
N ASN A 50 -2.64 11.32 -22.30
CA ASN A 50 -2.86 9.87 -22.30
C ASN A 50 -1.60 9.12 -21.87
N LEU A 51 -0.43 9.51 -22.38
CA LEU A 51 0.84 8.90 -22.00
C LEU A 51 1.14 9.13 -20.52
N PHE A 52 0.89 10.33 -20.00
CA PHE A 52 1.09 10.64 -18.59
C PHE A 52 0.18 9.80 -17.70
N GLN A 53 -1.12 9.67 -18.03
CA GLN A 53 -2.05 8.84 -17.26
C GLN A 53 -1.62 7.37 -17.24
N TRP A 54 -1.15 6.85 -18.38
CA TRP A 54 -0.63 5.48 -18.48
C TRP A 54 0.68 5.27 -17.71
N LEU A 55 1.64 6.19 -17.81
CA LEU A 55 2.92 6.10 -17.10
C LEU A 55 2.75 6.27 -15.59
N TRP A 56 1.97 7.27 -15.17
CA TRP A 56 1.79 7.62 -13.76
C TRP A 56 1.27 6.44 -12.94
N SER A 57 0.23 5.76 -13.43
CA SER A 57 -0.35 4.60 -12.74
C SER A 57 0.69 3.49 -12.54
N ARG A 58 1.54 3.22 -13.53
CA ARG A 58 2.61 2.21 -13.42
C ARG A 58 3.72 2.61 -12.46
N ILE A 59 4.15 3.87 -12.51
CA ILE A 59 5.19 4.39 -11.61
C ILE A 59 4.69 4.34 -10.16
N ILE A 60 3.44 4.73 -9.93
CA ILE A 60 2.85 4.66 -8.59
C ILE A 60 2.69 3.23 -8.12
N GLN A 61 2.25 2.32 -9.00
CA GLN A 61 2.15 0.90 -8.65
C GLN A 61 3.52 0.34 -8.24
N LEU A 62 4.58 0.65 -8.99
CA LEU A 62 5.94 0.21 -8.66
C LEU A 62 6.36 0.65 -7.25
N HIS A 63 6.15 1.93 -6.91
CA HIS A 63 6.47 2.43 -5.57
C HIS A 63 5.55 1.88 -4.47
N LEU A 64 4.30 1.55 -4.80
CA LEU A 64 3.40 0.88 -3.85
C LEU A 64 3.85 -0.55 -3.60
N ASP A 65 4.28 -1.28 -4.63
CA ASP A 65 4.80 -2.64 -4.53
C ASP A 65 6.08 -2.65 -3.68
N GLU A 66 7.01 -1.71 -3.92
CA GLU A 66 8.21 -1.51 -3.11
C GLU A 66 7.87 -1.21 -1.64
N PHE A 67 6.89 -0.34 -1.41
CA PHE A 67 6.45 -0.02 -0.06
C PHE A 67 5.80 -1.20 0.63
N GLN A 68 4.96 -1.97 -0.07
CA GLN A 68 4.32 -3.16 0.44
C GLN A 68 5.35 -4.21 0.85
N ASP A 69 6.34 -4.46 -0.02
CA ASP A 69 7.44 -5.38 0.27
C ASP A 69 8.23 -4.93 1.49
N HIS A 70 8.65 -3.65 1.52
CA HIS A 70 9.37 -3.08 2.66
C HIS A 70 8.55 -3.19 3.96
N TRP A 71 7.27 -2.83 3.93
CA TRP A 71 6.40 -2.83 5.10
C TRP A 71 6.17 -4.24 5.65
N ASN A 72 5.96 -5.22 4.77
CA ASN A 72 5.64 -6.59 5.15
C ASN A 72 6.87 -7.36 5.64
N THR A 73 8.06 -7.03 5.15
CA THR A 73 9.33 -7.68 5.52
C THR A 73 10.01 -7.00 6.71
N THR A 74 9.73 -5.72 6.97
CA THR A 74 10.40 -4.97 8.03
C THR A 74 9.74 -5.18 9.40
N PRO A 75 10.49 -5.65 10.42
CA PRO A 75 9.96 -5.76 11.77
C PRO A 75 9.65 -4.38 12.33
N HIS A 76 8.45 -4.24 12.86
CA HIS A 76 8.04 -3.00 13.49
C HIS A 76 8.75 -2.84 14.83
N ARG A 77 9.00 -1.58 15.23
CA ARG A 77 9.64 -1.28 16.52
C ARG A 77 8.81 -1.84 17.68
N SER A 78 9.49 -2.49 18.63
CA SER A 78 8.89 -2.95 19.88
C SER A 78 8.39 -1.77 20.74
N GLN A 79 7.23 -1.93 21.35
CA GLN A 79 6.62 -0.96 22.27
C GLN A 79 6.37 -1.62 23.62
N LYS A 80 6.70 -0.94 24.73
CA LYS A 80 6.75 -1.53 26.08
C LYS A 80 5.46 -2.19 26.58
N PHE A 81 4.30 -1.76 26.08
CA PHE A 81 2.98 -2.21 26.56
C PHE A 81 2.19 -2.97 25.49
N LYS A 82 2.83 -3.35 24.38
CA LYS A 82 2.16 -4.02 23.26
C LYS A 82 2.13 -5.54 23.52
N LEU A 83 0.94 -6.12 23.45
CA LEU A 83 0.74 -7.57 23.53
C LEU A 83 1.20 -8.31 22.28
N LEU A 84 1.20 -7.62 21.13
CA LEU A 84 1.59 -8.22 19.85
C LEU A 84 3.11 -8.39 19.75
N PRO A 85 3.58 -9.48 19.13
CA PRO A 85 4.99 -9.77 18.93
C PRO A 85 5.66 -8.68 18.09
N THR A 86 6.97 -8.57 18.30
CA THR A 86 7.85 -7.71 17.51
C THR A 86 8.45 -8.54 16.39
N ALA A 87 7.81 -8.54 15.23
CA ALA A 87 8.28 -9.24 14.04
C ALA A 87 7.76 -8.56 12.77
N ALA A 88 8.30 -9.00 11.62
CA ALA A 88 7.80 -8.60 10.32
C ALA A 88 6.34 -9.09 10.15
N PRO A 89 5.43 -8.26 9.62
CA PRO A 89 4.04 -8.66 9.40
C PRO A 89 3.88 -9.98 8.65
N GLU A 90 4.70 -10.20 7.62
CA GLU A 90 4.71 -11.43 6.83
C GLU A 90 5.03 -12.67 7.67
N MET A 91 6.00 -12.57 8.57
CA MET A 91 6.39 -13.66 9.46
C MET A 91 5.28 -14.04 10.43
N ILE A 92 4.56 -13.04 10.96
CA ILE A 92 3.42 -13.26 11.86
C ILE A 92 2.26 -13.89 11.09
N PHE A 93 2.02 -13.45 9.85
CA PHE A 93 0.94 -13.94 9.01
C PHE A 93 1.13 -15.42 8.63
N PHE A 94 2.32 -15.79 8.14
CA PHE A 94 2.59 -17.16 7.70
C PHE A 94 2.97 -18.12 8.83
N TYR A 95 3.55 -17.62 9.92
CA TYR A 95 4.04 -18.46 11.02
C TYR A 95 3.58 -17.95 12.39
N PRO A 96 2.26 -17.82 12.62
CA PRO A 96 1.73 -17.27 13.88
C PRO A 96 2.14 -18.11 15.09
N GLU A 97 2.28 -19.42 14.92
CA GLU A 97 2.67 -20.37 15.99
C GLU A 97 4.06 -20.05 16.59
N ARG A 98 4.97 -19.42 15.83
CA ARG A 98 6.28 -19.01 16.33
C ARG A 98 6.22 -17.84 17.32
N TYR A 99 5.06 -17.20 17.43
CA TYR A 99 4.83 -16.00 18.22
C TYR A 99 3.67 -16.18 19.22
N ASP A 100 3.33 -17.42 19.58
CA ASP A 100 2.21 -17.75 20.46
C ASP A 100 0.85 -17.22 19.95
N MET A 101 0.70 -17.15 18.62
CA MET A 101 -0.52 -16.70 17.95
C MET A 101 -1.25 -17.85 17.24
N LEU A 102 -2.54 -17.64 16.97
CA LEU A 102 -3.39 -18.58 16.26
C LEU A 102 -3.48 -18.22 14.76
N HIS A 103 -3.46 -19.25 13.91
CA HIS A 103 -3.73 -19.09 12.49
C HIS A 103 -5.24 -18.91 12.25
N CYS A 104 -5.66 -17.69 11.97
CA CYS A 104 -7.06 -17.34 11.72
C CYS A 104 -7.45 -17.33 10.23
N GLY A 105 -6.53 -17.70 9.32
CA GLY A 105 -6.81 -17.74 7.89
C GLY A 105 -7.67 -18.94 7.49
N THR A 106 -8.59 -18.74 6.54
CA THR A 106 -9.40 -19.81 5.94
C THR A 106 -8.75 -20.27 4.64
N THR A 107 -8.53 -21.57 4.48
CA THR A 107 -8.06 -22.12 3.21
C THR A 107 -9.17 -22.05 2.17
N VAL A 108 -8.94 -21.26 1.11
CA VAL A 108 -9.85 -21.17 -0.03
C VAL A 108 -9.33 -22.10 -1.14
N PRO A 109 -10.14 -23.04 -1.65
CA PRO A 109 -9.77 -23.86 -2.80
C PRO A 109 -9.41 -23.01 -4.02
N ALA A 110 -8.26 -23.29 -4.66
CA ALA A 110 -7.77 -22.50 -5.80
C ALA A 110 -8.78 -22.38 -6.96
N LYS A 111 -9.58 -23.43 -7.19
CA LYS A 111 -10.63 -23.44 -8.22
C LYS A 111 -11.66 -22.32 -8.06
N LEU A 112 -11.95 -21.89 -6.83
CA LEU A 112 -12.91 -20.82 -6.55
C LEU A 112 -12.32 -19.43 -6.78
N VAL A 113 -10.99 -19.31 -6.86
CA VAL A 113 -10.31 -18.02 -7.09
C VAL A 113 -10.15 -17.74 -8.59
N GLU A 114 -9.99 -18.78 -9.41
CA GLU A 114 -9.89 -18.65 -10.88
C GLU A 114 -11.22 -18.26 -11.56
N GLU A 115 -12.35 -18.46 -10.88
CA GLU A 115 -13.70 -18.14 -11.37
C GLU A 115 -14.16 -16.70 -11.04
N LEU A 116 -13.35 -15.92 -10.32
CA LEU A 116 -13.59 -14.51 -9.97
C LEU A 116 -12.92 -13.53 -10.96
#